data_AF-A0A836VZD3-F1
#
_entry.id   AF-A0A836VZD3-F1
#
_cell.length_a   1.000
_cell.length_b   1.000
_cell.length_c   1.000
_cell.angle_alpha   90.00
_cell.angle_beta   90.00
_cell.angle_gamma   90.00
#
_symmetry.space_group_name_H-M   'P 1'
#
loop_
_entity.id
_entity.type
_entity.pdbx_description
1 polymer ?
#
loop_
_entity_poly.entity_id
_entity_poly.type
_entity_poly.pdbx_seq_one_letter_code
_entity_poly.pdbx_strand_id
1 'polypeptide(L)'
;VFYINWLEPVWTTGNNTFLNDIIRLAGGYNIFIDANGWVTVSPEAIVDRNPEVIIIGCTMIGLSAEEVKQKLRAIPGLENTEALKKDKVYLLFNQAENIFLRPSPRVVEAIELLTKILYPDLFDTKIPTIIGDDYSNYVERIMSG
;
A
#
# COMPACT_ATOMS: atom_id res chain seq x y z
N VAL A 1 5.43 -6.15 -2.57
CA VAL A 1 4.60 -5.05 -2.04
C VAL A 1 5.48 -4.01 -1.41
N PHE A 2 5.31 -2.75 -1.77
CA PHE A 2 6.00 -1.61 -1.18
C PHE A 2 4.99 -0.62 -0.62
N TYR A 3 5.05 -0.36 0.69
CA TYR A 3 4.18 0.64 1.32
C TYR A 3 4.95 1.92 1.58
N ILE A 4 4.39 3.07 1.21
CA ILE A 4 4.96 4.39 1.45
C ILE A 4 4.10 5.13 2.48
N ASN A 5 4.71 5.50 3.61
CA ASN A 5 4.06 6.31 4.65
C ASN A 5 4.42 7.80 4.55
N TRP A 6 5.52 8.13 3.87
CA TRP A 6 5.95 9.49 3.62
C TRP A 6 6.77 9.52 2.33
N LEU A 7 6.71 10.61 1.56
CA LEU A 7 7.35 10.71 0.24
C LEU A 7 8.71 11.41 0.28
N GLU A 8 8.99 12.23 1.29
CA GLU A 8 10.21 13.06 1.31
C GLU A 8 10.73 13.30 2.74
N PRO A 9 11.75 12.53 3.19
CA PRO A 9 12.32 11.35 2.52
C PRO A 9 11.31 10.20 2.43
N VAL A 10 11.55 9.23 1.55
CA VAL A 10 10.65 8.08 1.41
C VAL A 10 10.72 7.20 2.64
N TRP A 11 9.63 7.16 3.43
CA TRP A 11 9.49 6.28 4.59
C TRP A 11 8.65 5.05 4.23
N THR A 12 9.12 3.89 4.66
CA THR A 12 8.45 2.61 4.45
C THR A 12 8.48 1.75 5.70
N THR A 13 7.81 0.62 5.62
CA THR A 13 7.65 -0.35 6.68
C THR A 13 8.60 -1.53 6.47
N GLY A 14 9.40 -1.87 7.47
CA GLY A 14 10.25 -3.05 7.49
C GLY A 14 9.63 -4.18 8.32
N ASN A 15 10.46 -5.14 8.72
CA ASN A 15 10.09 -6.19 9.68
C ASN A 15 9.69 -5.64 11.04
N ASN A 16 9.03 -6.47 11.85
CA ASN A 16 8.53 -6.13 13.19
C ASN A 16 7.62 -4.89 13.21
N THR A 17 6.86 -4.68 12.13
CA THR A 17 5.84 -3.65 12.04
C THR A 17 4.47 -4.30 11.87
N PHE A 18 3.44 -3.65 12.40
CA PHE A 18 2.05 -4.07 12.23
C PHE A 18 1.65 -4.18 10.73
N LEU A 19 2.12 -3.23 9.94
CA LEU A 19 1.83 -3.18 8.51
C LEU A 19 2.50 -4.32 7.75
N ASN A 20 3.70 -4.73 8.14
CA ASN A 20 4.34 -5.91 7.60
C ASN A 20 3.53 -7.19 7.89
N ASP A 21 2.94 -7.31 9.07
CA ASP A 21 2.05 -8.42 9.38
C ASP A 21 0.82 -8.43 8.47
N ILE A 22 0.22 -7.27 8.19
CA ILE A 22 -0.89 -7.15 7.22
C ILE A 22 -0.43 -7.62 5.84
N ILE A 23 0.72 -7.15 5.34
CA ILE A 23 1.26 -7.55 4.04
C ILE A 23 1.44 -9.06 3.97
N ARG A 24 2.06 -9.65 5.00
CA ARG A 24 2.31 -11.10 5.08
C ARG A 24 1.02 -11.91 5.14
N LEU A 25 0.05 -11.48 5.96
CA LEU A 25 -1.23 -12.18 6.11
C LEU A 25 -2.10 -12.09 4.85
N ALA A 26 -1.96 -11.03 4.06
CA ALA A 26 -2.59 -10.89 2.75
C ALA A 26 -1.89 -11.71 1.63
N GLY A 27 -0.87 -12.51 1.97
CA GLY A 27 -0.08 -13.29 1.00
C GLY A 27 1.01 -12.49 0.27
N GLY A 28 1.16 -11.20 0.59
CA GLY A 28 2.18 -10.34 -0.01
C GLY A 28 3.56 -10.55 0.59
N TYR A 29 4.59 -10.22 -0.21
CA TYR A 29 5.96 -10.09 0.25
C TYR A 29 6.33 -8.60 0.40
N ASN A 30 6.75 -8.18 1.59
CA ASN A 30 7.27 -6.85 1.82
C ASN A 30 8.69 -6.74 1.26
N ILE A 31 8.89 -5.85 0.27
CA ILE A 31 10.20 -5.72 -0.36
C ILE A 31 11.28 -5.18 0.58
N PHE A 32 10.92 -4.58 1.73
CA PHE A 32 11.82 -4.08 2.78
C PHE A 32 11.82 -4.92 4.07
N ILE A 33 11.51 -6.21 3.97
CA ILE A 33 11.48 -7.15 5.11
C ILE A 33 12.81 -7.34 5.84
N ASP A 34 13.94 -6.98 5.24
CA ASP A 34 15.28 -7.02 5.84
C ASP A 34 15.59 -5.81 6.74
N ALA A 35 14.83 -4.73 6.62
CA ALA A 35 14.89 -3.59 7.54
C ALA A 35 14.05 -3.87 8.80
N ASN A 36 14.33 -3.19 9.91
CA ASN A 36 13.56 -3.33 11.15
C ASN A 36 12.82 -2.04 11.49
N GLY A 37 11.52 -2.13 11.80
CA GLY A 37 10.68 -0.98 12.12
C GLY A 37 10.36 -0.12 10.89
N TRP A 38 10.03 1.15 11.14
CA TRP A 38 9.85 2.14 10.08
C TRP A 38 11.21 2.72 9.69
N VAL A 39 11.50 2.78 8.38
CA VAL A 39 12.81 3.20 7.88
C VAL A 39 12.68 4.13 6.68
N THR A 40 13.70 4.95 6.46
CA THR A 40 13.89 5.69 5.20
C THR A 40 14.64 4.83 4.19
N VAL A 41 14.29 4.98 2.91
CA VAL A 41 14.93 4.24 1.81
C VAL A 41 15.31 5.18 0.67
N SER A 42 16.37 4.84 -0.06
CA SER A 42 16.80 5.63 -1.22
C SER A 42 16.00 5.25 -2.47
N PRO A 43 15.86 6.16 -3.45
CA PRO A 43 15.26 5.85 -4.76
C PRO A 43 15.88 4.62 -5.42
N GLU A 44 17.21 4.50 -5.39
CA GLU A 44 17.96 3.39 -5.97
C GLU A 44 17.55 2.05 -5.33
N ALA A 45 17.44 2.02 -3.99
CA ALA A 45 17.01 0.82 -3.28
C ALA A 45 15.58 0.40 -3.64
N ILE A 46 14.69 1.35 -3.95
CA ILE A 46 13.32 1.05 -4.40
C ILE A 46 13.35 0.46 -5.81
N VAL A 47 14.15 1.04 -6.71
CA VAL A 47 14.29 0.57 -8.10
C VAL A 47 14.91 -0.81 -8.16
N ASP A 48 16.00 -1.05 -7.43
CA ASP A 48 16.70 -2.34 -7.37
C ASP A 48 15.79 -3.47 -6.86
N ARG A 49 14.89 -3.15 -5.92
CA ARG A 49 13.94 -4.12 -5.36
C ARG A 49 12.67 -4.28 -6.19
N ASN A 50 12.45 -3.39 -7.16
CA ASN A 50 11.43 -3.48 -8.21
C ASN A 50 10.04 -3.96 -7.71
N PRO A 51 9.30 -3.15 -6.93
CA PRO A 51 8.02 -3.58 -6.41
C PRO A 51 6.98 -3.83 -7.51
N GLU A 52 6.21 -4.90 -7.36
CA GLU A 52 5.07 -5.22 -8.24
C GLU A 52 3.79 -4.44 -7.90
N VAL A 53 3.68 -3.98 -6.64
CA VAL A 53 2.54 -3.20 -6.13
C VAL A 53 3.08 -2.15 -5.16
N ILE A 54 2.65 -0.90 -5.34
CA ILE A 54 2.91 0.21 -4.42
C ILE A 54 1.60 0.62 -3.75
N ILE A 55 1.63 0.73 -2.42
CA ILE A 55 0.54 1.25 -1.60
C ILE A 55 1.04 2.52 -0.91
N ILE A 56 0.24 3.57 -0.85
CA ILE A 56 0.63 4.85 -0.25
C ILE A 56 -0.45 5.32 0.70
N GLY A 57 -0.09 5.57 1.95
CA GLY A 57 -0.95 6.28 2.90
C GLY A 57 -0.88 7.78 2.65
N CYS A 58 -2.00 8.39 2.27
CA CYS A 58 -2.02 9.78 1.78
C CYS A 58 -2.60 10.78 2.79
N THR A 59 -3.41 10.36 3.76
CA THR A 59 -4.08 11.26 4.72
C THR A 59 -3.05 11.95 5.60
N MET A 60 -2.07 11.19 6.10
CA MET A 60 -1.01 11.77 6.93
C MET A 60 -0.07 12.66 6.11
N ILE A 61 0.17 12.32 4.84
CA ILE A 61 0.97 13.12 3.90
C ILE A 61 0.28 14.46 3.60
N GLY A 62 -1.05 14.51 3.61
CA GLY A 62 -1.83 15.75 3.42
C GLY A 62 -1.81 16.27 1.99
N LEU A 63 -1.54 15.41 1.01
CA LEU A 63 -1.51 15.73 -0.42
C LEU A 63 -2.68 15.07 -1.15
N SER A 64 -3.17 15.73 -2.19
CA SER A 64 -4.14 15.15 -3.13
C SER A 64 -3.54 13.99 -3.91
N ALA A 65 -4.41 13.15 -4.51
CA ALA A 65 -3.98 12.04 -5.34
C ALA A 65 -3.07 12.49 -6.50
N GLU A 66 -3.35 13.64 -7.11
CA GLU A 66 -2.54 14.16 -8.23
C GLU A 66 -1.18 14.68 -7.75
N GLU A 67 -1.11 15.34 -6.60
CA GLU A 67 0.17 15.75 -6.00
C GLU A 67 1.03 14.56 -5.60
N VAL A 68 0.43 13.50 -5.03
CA VAL A 68 1.13 12.25 -4.71
C VAL A 68 1.68 11.61 -5.98
N LYS A 69 0.88 11.49 -7.04
CA LYS A 69 1.34 10.96 -8.34
C LYS A 69 2.46 11.80 -8.95
N GLN A 70 2.41 13.14 -8.84
CA GLN A 70 3.48 14.02 -9.30
C GLN A 70 4.77 13.78 -8.51
N LYS A 71 4.69 13.69 -7.17
CA LYS A 71 5.85 13.39 -6.33
C LYS A 71 6.45 12.02 -6.63
N LEU A 72 5.64 10.98 -6.85
CA LEU A 72 6.13 9.66 -7.24
C LEU A 72 6.90 9.70 -8.55
N ARG A 73 6.36 10.38 -9.57
CA ARG A 73 7.05 10.54 -10.87
C ARG A 73 8.35 11.34 -10.77
N ALA A 74 8.53 12.12 -9.70
CA ALA A 74 9.77 12.85 -9.44
C ALA A 74 10.85 12.00 -8.75
N ILE A 75 10.51 10.80 -8.24
CA ILE A 75 11.49 9.86 -7.66
C ILE A 75 12.27 9.20 -8.81
N PRO A 76 13.59 9.42 -8.94
CA PRO A 76 14.36 8.92 -10.06
C PRO A 76 14.27 7.41 -10.23
N GLY A 77 13.99 6.96 -11.45
CA GLY A 77 13.97 5.55 -11.83
C GLY A 77 12.71 4.81 -11.40
N LEU A 78 11.83 5.41 -10.60
CA LEU A 78 10.62 4.75 -10.11
C LEU A 78 9.68 4.37 -11.27
N GLU A 79 9.68 5.14 -12.36
CA GLU A 79 8.95 4.84 -13.60
C GLU A 79 9.35 3.50 -14.25
N ASN A 80 10.53 2.97 -13.89
CA ASN A 80 11.01 1.69 -14.39
C ASN A 80 10.54 0.50 -13.57
N THR A 81 9.90 0.72 -12.41
CA THR A 81 9.36 -0.36 -11.57
C THR A 81 8.13 -1.01 -12.20
N GLU A 82 7.93 -2.29 -11.90
CA GLU A 82 6.77 -3.05 -12.39
C GLU A 82 5.45 -2.43 -11.95
N ALA A 83 5.38 -1.92 -10.71
CA ALA A 83 4.20 -1.26 -10.19
C ALA A 83 3.76 -0.05 -11.04
N LEU A 84 4.70 0.83 -11.41
CA LEU A 84 4.37 2.02 -12.22
C LEU A 84 4.06 1.65 -13.67
N LYS A 85 4.81 0.70 -14.26
CA LYS A 85 4.55 0.22 -15.63
C LYS A 85 3.17 -0.43 -15.78
N LYS A 86 2.69 -1.11 -14.74
CA LYS A 86 1.41 -1.85 -14.74
C LYS A 86 0.27 -1.10 -14.06
N ASP A 87 0.46 0.18 -13.71
CA ASP A 87 -0.52 1.01 -12.98
C ASP A 87 -1.02 0.37 -11.66
N LYS A 88 -0.14 -0.37 -10.97
CA LYS A 88 -0.40 -1.01 -9.67
C LYS A 88 0.06 -0.12 -8.51
N VAL A 89 -0.41 1.13 -8.53
CA VAL A 89 -0.19 2.13 -7.48
C VAL A 89 -1.51 2.48 -6.83
N TYR A 90 -1.65 2.19 -5.54
CA TYR A 90 -2.88 2.39 -4.78
C TYR A 90 -2.68 3.47 -3.71
N LEU A 91 -3.56 4.47 -3.70
CA LEU A 91 -3.55 5.61 -2.80
C LEU A 91 -4.66 5.45 -1.79
N LEU A 92 -4.30 5.40 -0.51
CA LEU A 92 -5.22 5.21 0.60
C LEU A 92 -5.46 6.55 1.31
N PHE A 93 -6.72 6.92 1.46
CA PHE A 93 -7.16 8.14 2.15
C PHE A 93 -8.11 7.79 3.30
N ASN A 94 -8.16 8.68 4.29
CA ASN A 94 -9.07 8.66 5.43
C ASN A 94 -9.17 7.27 6.08
N GLN A 95 -10.36 6.66 6.08
CA GLN A 95 -10.54 5.35 6.69
C GLN A 95 -9.78 4.22 5.97
N ALA A 96 -9.59 4.30 4.64
CA ALA A 96 -8.80 3.30 3.91
C ALA A 96 -7.35 3.24 4.40
N GLU A 97 -6.73 4.37 4.74
CA GLU A 97 -5.40 4.37 5.34
C GLU A 97 -5.45 3.93 6.81
N ASN A 98 -6.49 4.35 7.53
CA ASN A 98 -6.63 4.11 8.96
C ASN A 98 -6.57 2.62 9.33
N ILE A 99 -7.22 1.76 8.54
CA ILE A 99 -7.25 0.31 8.80
C ILE A 99 -5.87 -0.35 8.65
N PHE A 100 -4.95 0.24 7.88
CA PHE A 100 -3.58 -0.27 7.71
C PHE A 100 -2.63 0.19 8.81
N LEU A 101 -2.87 1.37 9.38
CA LEU A 101 -1.94 1.98 10.34
C LEU A 101 -2.32 1.77 11.80
N ARG A 102 -3.56 1.34 12.09
CA ARG A 102 -4.04 1.20 13.47
C ARG A 102 -4.40 -0.26 13.79
N PRO A 103 -3.72 -0.87 14.76
CA PRO A 103 -4.15 -2.14 15.34
C PRO A 103 -5.57 -1.99 15.90
N SER A 104 -6.53 -2.61 15.23
CA SER A 104 -7.95 -2.57 15.58
C SER A 104 -8.66 -3.80 15.04
N PRO A 105 -9.91 -4.11 15.47
CA PRO A 105 -10.68 -5.22 14.90
C PRO A 105 -10.84 -5.17 13.37
N ARG A 106 -10.72 -3.97 12.77
CA ARG A 106 -10.77 -3.77 11.31
C ARG A 106 -9.52 -4.22 10.57
N VAL A 107 -8.53 -4.81 11.26
CA VAL A 107 -7.34 -5.39 10.60
C VAL A 107 -7.73 -6.45 9.58
N VAL A 108 -8.82 -7.20 9.81
CA VAL A 108 -9.34 -8.18 8.85
C VAL A 108 -9.74 -7.50 7.54
N GLU A 109 -10.35 -6.32 7.62
CA GLU A 109 -10.71 -5.52 6.44
C GLU A 109 -9.46 -5.03 5.69
N ALA A 110 -8.39 -4.64 6.41
CA ALA A 110 -7.13 -4.24 5.78
C ALA A 110 -6.46 -5.41 5.04
N ILE A 111 -6.45 -6.60 5.65
CA ILE A 111 -5.93 -7.83 5.05
C ILE A 111 -6.76 -8.20 3.82
N GLU A 112 -8.09 -8.15 3.90
CA GLU A 112 -8.97 -8.46 2.78
C GLU A 112 -8.78 -7.48 1.62
N LEU A 113 -8.78 -6.17 1.90
CA LEU A 113 -8.58 -5.14 0.88
C LEU A 113 -7.23 -5.34 0.18
N LEU A 114 -6.16 -5.57 0.95
CA LEU A 114 -4.85 -5.84 0.37
C LEU A 114 -4.84 -7.14 -0.43
N THR A 115 -5.48 -8.20 0.04
CA THR A 115 -5.57 -9.48 -0.71
C THR A 115 -6.22 -9.28 -2.07
N LYS A 116 -7.32 -8.51 -2.14
CA LYS A 116 -8.00 -8.18 -3.41
C LYS A 116 -7.13 -7.30 -4.32
N ILE A 117 -6.32 -6.42 -3.76
CA ILE A 117 -5.33 -5.63 -4.52
C ILE A 117 -4.23 -6.54 -5.11
N LEU A 118 -3.73 -7.50 -4.32
CA LEU A 118 -2.63 -8.36 -4.74
C LEU A 118 -3.05 -9.45 -5.73
N TYR A 119 -4.28 -9.97 -5.58
CA TYR A 119 -4.79 -11.09 -6.36
C TYR A 119 -6.16 -10.78 -6.98
N PRO A 120 -6.29 -9.74 -7.83
CA PRO A 120 -7.58 -9.32 -8.37
C PRO A 120 -8.28 -10.42 -9.17
N ASP A 121 -7.53 -11.31 -9.82
CA ASP A 121 -8.09 -12.41 -10.64
C ASP A 121 -8.81 -13.49 -9.80
N LEU A 122 -8.64 -13.50 -8.48
CA LEU A 122 -9.34 -14.41 -7.58
C LEU A 122 -10.70 -13.87 -7.12
N PHE A 123 -11.06 -12.63 -7.47
CA PHE A 123 -12.26 -11.95 -6.99
C PHE A 123 -12.99 -11.26 -8.15
N ASP A 124 -14.33 -11.31 -8.14
CA ASP A 124 -15.15 -10.57 -9.12
C ASP A 124 -15.29 -9.07 -8.77
N THR A 125 -14.36 -8.52 -8.00
CA THR A 125 -14.39 -7.12 -7.53
C THR A 125 -13.20 -6.32 -8.07
N LYS A 126 -13.49 -5.24 -8.80
CA LYS A 126 -12.47 -4.29 -9.25
C LYS A 126 -12.16 -3.27 -8.17
N ILE A 127 -10.93 -3.27 -7.67
CA ILE A 127 -10.45 -2.29 -6.69
C ILE A 127 -9.94 -1.04 -7.42
N PRO A 128 -10.44 0.17 -7.09
CA PRO A 128 -9.89 1.41 -7.65
C PRO A 128 -8.50 1.71 -7.06
N THR A 129 -7.70 2.49 -7.79
CA THR A 129 -6.36 2.91 -7.35
C THR A 129 -6.37 4.09 -6.39
N ILE A 130 -7.53 4.71 -6.14
CA ILE A 130 -7.74 5.73 -5.12
C ILE A 130 -8.88 5.24 -4.24
N ILE A 131 -8.61 5.04 -2.95
CA ILE A 131 -9.52 4.41 -2.00
C ILE A 131 -9.62 5.29 -0.76
N GLY A 132 -10.84 5.64 -0.34
CA GLY A 132 -11.09 6.56 0.77
C GLY A 132 -11.99 5.97 1.83
N ASP A 133 -12.97 6.76 2.28
CA ASP A 133 -13.96 6.32 3.27
C ASP A 133 -14.89 5.21 2.75
N ASP A 134 -14.93 5.03 1.43
CA ASP A 134 -15.71 4.04 0.70
C ASP A 134 -15.04 2.66 0.59
N TYR A 135 -13.88 2.47 1.24
CA TYR A 135 -13.14 1.19 1.20
C TYR A 135 -14.00 -0.02 1.61
N SER A 136 -14.98 0.20 2.49
CA SER A 136 -15.90 -0.81 3.00
C SER A 136 -16.79 -1.42 1.91
N ASN A 137 -16.94 -0.75 0.76
CA ASN A 137 -17.64 -1.29 -0.40
C ASN A 137 -16.85 -2.42 -1.09
N TYR A 138 -15.55 -2.53 -0.82
CA TYR A 138 -14.65 -3.48 -1.47
C TYR A 138 -14.29 -4.67 -0.58
N VAL A 139 -14.67 -4.62 0.70
CA VAL A 139 -14.43 -5.70 1.67
C VAL A 139 -15.79 -6.23 2.12
N GLU A 140 -15.99 -7.53 2.05
CA GLU A 140 -17.28 -8.13 2.39
C GLU A 140 -17.46 -8.19 3.91
N ARG A 141 -18.68 -7.88 4.37
CA ARG A 141 -19.15 -8.38 5.65
C ARG A 141 -19.34 -9.89 5.51
N ILE A 142 -18.33 -10.68 5.87
CA ILE A 142 -18.44 -12.15 6.03
C ILE A 142 -19.38 -12.49 7.22
N MET A 143 -20.63 -12.03 7.18
CA MET A 143 -21.70 -12.36 8.14
C MET A 143 -23.09 -12.19 7.50
N SER A 144 -23.31 -12.82 6.35
CA SER A 144 -24.66 -13.23 5.93
C SER A 144 -24.65 -14.72 5.65
N GLY A 145 -24.49 -15.48 6.73
CA GLY A 145 -24.86 -16.89 6.84
C GLY A 145 -26.02 -17.03 7.81
#